data_AF-A0A3D8YXT5-F1
#
_entry.id   AF-A0A3D8YXT5-F1
#
_cell.length_a   1.000
_cell.length_b   1.000
_cell.length_c   1.000
_cell.angle_alpha   90.00
_cell.angle_beta   90.00
_cell.angle_gamma   90.00
#
_symmetry.space_group_name_H-M   'P 1'
#
loop_
_entity.id
_entity.type
_entity.pdbx_description
1 polymer ?
#
loop_
_entity_poly.entity_id
_entity_poly.type
_entity_poly.pdbx_seq_one_letter_code
_entity_poly.pdbx_strand_id
1 'polypeptide(L)'
;MHCESYLLDSQALALMAHKDDHGSRSKIVTLHGTYVSKKSPVQLLNLACVRSRSTKLRQKQTACEILKFKQKPPFILSEGVGVFPTSSSKHDTCCWIFNHFFTTKEIDKKTTELTFPTDIKVVVAASLHIIHQQNGRLHTLLSHSYQTQKELYFEQFLFNNERLNR
;
A
#
# COMPACT_ATOMS: atom_id res chain seq x y z
N MET A 1 10.07 -22.38 3.95
CA MET A 1 9.03 -21.56 4.64
C MET A 1 8.53 -20.54 3.62
N HIS A 2 7.39 -20.81 2.97
CA HIS A 2 6.81 -19.85 2.03
C HIS A 2 6.30 -18.64 2.82
N CYS A 3 6.73 -17.43 2.44
CA CYS A 3 6.36 -16.20 3.14
C CYS A 3 5.25 -15.51 2.37
N GLU A 4 4.09 -15.26 2.98
CA GLU A 4 2.90 -14.71 2.30
C GLU A 4 3.06 -13.25 1.84
N SER A 5 4.24 -12.63 2.03
CA SER A 5 4.56 -11.29 1.50
C SER A 5 4.60 -11.21 -0.03
N TYR A 6 4.57 -12.35 -0.75
CA TYR A 6 4.38 -12.34 -2.21
C TYR A 6 2.95 -11.94 -2.60
N LEU A 7 1.96 -12.17 -1.74
CA LEU A 7 0.56 -11.76 -1.94
C LEU A 7 0.34 -10.25 -1.80
N LEU A 8 1.37 -9.50 -1.39
CA LEU A 8 1.33 -8.03 -1.36
C LEU A 8 1.86 -7.50 -2.69
N ASP A 9 1.06 -7.68 -3.74
CA ASP A 9 1.32 -7.28 -5.11
C ASP A 9 0.16 -6.42 -5.67
N SER A 10 0.04 -6.31 -6.99
CA SER A 10 -1.02 -5.55 -7.67
C SER A 10 -2.41 -6.17 -7.55
N GLN A 11 -2.58 -7.31 -6.88
CA GLN A 11 -3.86 -7.94 -6.59
C GLN A 11 -4.28 -7.76 -5.13
N ALA A 12 -3.41 -7.23 -4.28
CA ALA A 12 -3.70 -6.98 -2.88
C ALA A 12 -4.66 -5.79 -2.74
N LEU A 13 -5.72 -5.95 -1.94
CA LEU A 13 -6.73 -4.93 -1.68
C LEU A 13 -6.55 -4.31 -0.29
N ALA A 14 -6.38 -5.16 0.71
CA ALA A 14 -6.22 -4.74 2.09
C ALA A 14 -5.35 -5.70 2.91
N LEU A 15 -4.65 -5.17 3.91
CA LEU A 15 -3.90 -5.92 4.90
C LEU A 15 -4.24 -5.40 6.29
N MET A 16 -4.69 -6.28 7.17
CA MET A 16 -5.13 -5.92 8.52
C MET A 16 -4.63 -6.93 9.55
N ALA A 17 -4.52 -6.51 10.81
CA ALA A 17 -4.25 -7.44 11.89
C ALA A 17 -5.45 -8.39 12.06
N HIS A 18 -5.15 -9.65 12.37
CA HIS A 18 -6.14 -10.66 12.70
C HIS A 18 -5.66 -11.39 13.94
N LYS A 19 -6.45 -11.36 15.02
CA LYS A 19 -6.12 -12.11 16.24
C LYS A 19 -6.94 -13.39 16.23
N ASP A 20 -6.27 -14.50 16.46
CA ASP A 20 -6.90 -15.78 16.77
C ASP A 20 -6.26 -16.43 17.99
N ASP A 21 -6.76 -17.61 18.37
CA ASP A 21 -6.30 -18.37 19.54
C ASP A 21 -4.81 -18.73 19.51
N HIS A 22 -4.16 -18.58 18.35
CA HIS A 22 -2.74 -18.88 18.15
C HIS A 22 -1.88 -17.61 18.04
N GLY A 23 -2.42 -16.43 18.33
CA GLY A 23 -1.70 -15.17 18.44
C GLY A 23 -2.01 -14.14 17.35
N SER A 24 -1.14 -13.13 17.24
CA SER A 24 -1.32 -12.03 16.29
C SER A 24 -0.89 -12.44 14.88
N ARG A 25 -1.88 -12.54 14.00
CA ARG A 25 -1.75 -12.87 12.58
C ARG A 25 -2.07 -11.65 11.72
N SER A 26 -1.94 -11.82 10.41
CA SER A 26 -2.43 -10.88 9.41
C SER A 26 -3.50 -11.51 8.56
N LYS A 27 -4.51 -10.73 8.19
CA LYS A 27 -5.45 -11.05 7.13
C LYS A 27 -5.10 -10.22 5.89
N ILE A 28 -4.87 -10.90 4.78
CA ILE A 28 -4.56 -10.33 3.47
C ILE A 28 -5.80 -10.53 2.60
N VAL A 29 -6.43 -9.45 2.15
CA VAL A 29 -7.55 -9.48 1.22
C VAL A 29 -6.99 -9.16 -0.17
N THR A 30 -7.29 -10.01 -1.14
CA THR A 30 -6.86 -9.88 -2.54
C THR A 30 -8.05 -10.01 -3.47
N LEU A 31 -7.86 -9.75 -4.76
CA LEU A 31 -8.86 -10.03 -5.80
C LEU A 31 -9.23 -11.52 -5.93
N HIS A 32 -8.35 -12.43 -5.49
CA HIS A 32 -8.56 -13.88 -5.60
C HIS A 32 -9.05 -14.55 -4.31
N GLY A 33 -9.14 -13.79 -3.22
CA GLY A 33 -9.59 -14.31 -1.94
C GLY A 33 -8.88 -13.70 -0.75
N THR A 34 -9.17 -14.28 0.41
CA THR A 34 -8.62 -13.89 1.71
C THR A 34 -7.64 -14.93 2.21
N TYR A 35 -6.47 -14.47 2.66
CA TYR A 35 -5.41 -15.31 3.19
C TYR A 35 -5.03 -14.86 4.60
N VAL A 36 -4.53 -15.79 5.41
CA VAL A 36 -4.03 -15.52 6.76
C VAL A 36 -2.55 -15.85 6.84
N SER A 37 -1.75 -14.98 7.47
CA SER A 37 -0.32 -15.22 7.72
C SER A 37 -0.01 -15.13 9.21
N LYS A 38 0.94 -15.94 9.67
CA LYS A 38 1.46 -15.89 11.05
C LYS A 38 2.29 -14.63 11.34
N LYS A 39 2.63 -13.84 10.32
CA LYS A 39 3.39 -12.59 10.46
C LYS A 39 2.46 -11.42 10.71
N SER A 40 2.94 -10.39 11.41
CA SER A 40 2.19 -9.14 11.58
C SER A 40 2.13 -8.32 10.29
N PRO A 41 1.16 -7.38 10.14
CA PRO A 41 1.06 -6.56 8.95
C PRO A 41 2.35 -5.78 8.66
N VAL A 42 3.01 -5.29 9.71
CA VAL A 42 4.27 -4.57 9.60
C VAL A 42 5.40 -5.47 9.11
N GLN A 43 5.46 -6.73 9.58
CA GLN A 43 6.47 -7.69 9.11
C GLN A 43 6.25 -8.04 7.64
N LEU A 44 5.00 -8.29 7.23
CA LEU A 44 4.68 -8.60 5.82
C LEU A 44 5.05 -7.45 4.89
N LEU A 45 4.67 -6.21 5.23
CA LEU A 45 5.03 -5.03 4.45
C LEU A 45 6.55 -4.85 4.35
N ASN A 46 7.28 -5.08 5.44
CA ASN A 46 8.73 -4.98 5.40
C ASN A 46 9.36 -6.05 4.51
N LEU A 47 8.88 -7.28 4.56
CA LEU A 47 9.35 -8.38 3.71
C LEU A 47 9.02 -8.12 2.23
N ALA A 48 7.86 -7.54 1.94
CA ALA A 48 7.52 -7.12 0.58
C ALA A 48 8.41 -5.98 0.07
N CYS A 49 8.78 -5.00 0.91
CA CYS A 49 9.80 -4.01 0.54
C CYS A 49 11.19 -4.64 0.30
N VAL A 50 11.61 -5.61 1.12
CA VAL A 50 12.90 -6.29 0.93
C VAL A 50 12.92 -7.03 -0.41
N ARG A 51 11.80 -7.67 -0.79
CA ARG A 51 11.63 -8.32 -2.09
C ARG A 51 11.79 -7.33 -3.26
N SER A 52 11.39 -6.07 -3.09
CA SER A 52 11.63 -4.98 -4.06
C SER A 52 12.96 -4.25 -3.87
N ARG A 53 13.93 -4.86 -3.16
CA ARG A 53 15.28 -4.32 -2.88
C ARG A 53 15.27 -2.99 -2.12
N SER A 54 14.25 -2.79 -1.28
CA SER A 54 14.09 -1.60 -0.44
C SER A 54 13.77 -1.98 1.01
N THR A 55 13.46 -1.00 1.86
CA THR A 55 12.95 -1.23 3.21
C THR A 55 11.71 -0.38 3.46
N LYS A 56 10.83 -0.84 4.36
CA LYS A 56 9.64 -0.06 4.73
C LYS A 56 10.05 1.32 5.28
N LEU A 57 11.13 1.37 6.05
CA LEU A 57 11.61 2.63 6.62
C LEU A 57 12.01 3.62 5.52
N ARG A 58 12.81 3.16 4.55
CA ARG A 58 13.26 3.99 3.42
C ARG A 58 12.08 4.49 2.59
N GLN A 59 11.15 3.60 2.23
CA GLN A 59 9.97 3.99 1.47
C GLN A 59 9.11 5.04 2.19
N LYS A 60 8.97 4.93 3.52
CA LYS A 60 8.28 5.94 4.33
C LYS A 60 9.04 7.27 4.39
N GLN A 61 10.37 7.25 4.47
CA GLN A 61 11.19 8.47 4.46
C GLN A 61 11.02 9.23 3.13
N THR A 62 11.15 8.52 2.00
CA THR A 62 10.91 9.09 0.67
C THR A 62 9.50 9.67 0.55
N ALA A 63 8.47 8.95 1.02
CA ALA A 63 7.11 9.46 1.01
C ALA A 63 6.94 10.73 1.87
N CYS A 64 7.57 10.80 3.05
CA CYS A 64 7.55 12.00 3.89
C CYS A 64 8.20 13.22 3.20
N GLU A 65 9.30 13.00 2.47
CA GLU A 65 10.02 14.04 1.74
C GLU A 65 9.20 14.59 0.58
N ILE A 66 8.50 13.71 -0.16
CA ILE A 66 7.63 14.08 -1.28
C ILE A 66 6.37 14.78 -0.78
N LEU A 67 5.68 14.19 0.21
CA LEU A 67 4.39 14.69 0.69
C LEU A 67 4.51 15.83 1.70
N LYS A 68 5.73 16.19 2.12
CA LYS A 68 6.03 17.17 3.20
C LYS A 68 5.23 16.91 4.48
N PHE A 69 4.98 15.63 4.78
CA PHE A 69 4.10 15.20 5.86
C PHE A 69 4.64 13.95 6.54
N LYS A 70 4.67 13.95 7.89
CA LYS A 70 5.40 12.93 8.68
C LYS A 70 4.51 11.85 9.30
N GLN A 71 3.22 12.10 9.51
CA GLN A 71 2.40 11.23 10.36
C GLN A 71 1.66 10.18 9.54
N LYS A 72 1.94 8.88 9.75
CA LYS A 72 1.22 7.80 9.04
C LYS A 72 1.32 7.93 7.50
N PRO A 73 2.54 8.15 6.93
CA PRO A 73 2.67 8.36 5.50
C PRO A 73 2.27 7.07 4.75
N PRO A 74 1.59 7.20 3.59
CA PRO A 74 1.53 6.11 2.62
C PRO A 74 2.94 5.83 2.07
N PHE A 75 3.13 4.72 1.38
CA PHE A 75 4.39 4.46 0.69
C PHE A 75 4.20 3.50 -0.49
N ILE A 76 5.19 3.46 -1.38
CA ILE A 76 5.23 2.56 -2.53
C ILE A 76 5.96 1.28 -2.11
N LEU A 77 5.29 0.13 -2.28
CA LEU A 77 5.79 -1.18 -1.92
C LEU A 77 6.69 -1.75 -3.01
N SER A 78 6.21 -1.66 -4.25
CA SER A 78 6.89 -2.03 -5.50
C SER A 78 6.35 -1.16 -6.64
N GLU A 79 6.92 -1.30 -7.83
CA GLU A 79 6.44 -0.58 -9.02
C GLU A 79 4.92 -0.72 -9.19
N GLY A 80 4.23 0.42 -9.27
CA GLY A 80 2.78 0.48 -9.39
C GLY A 80 1.95 0.01 -8.18
N VAL A 81 2.58 -0.45 -7.10
CA VAL A 81 1.89 -0.95 -5.90
C VAL A 81 2.14 -0.01 -4.73
N GLY A 82 1.12 0.75 -4.39
CA GLY A 82 1.10 1.71 -3.30
C GLY A 82 0.20 1.25 -2.16
N VAL A 83 0.52 1.66 -0.94
CA VAL A 83 -0.27 1.30 0.25
C VAL A 83 -0.35 2.46 1.24
N PHE A 84 -1.53 2.68 1.83
CA PHE A 84 -1.74 3.67 2.89
C PHE A 84 -2.31 3.06 4.18
N PRO A 85 -1.89 3.56 5.36
CA PRO A 85 -2.48 3.13 6.63
C PRO A 85 -3.72 3.96 6.98
N THR A 86 -4.75 3.30 7.51
CA THR A 86 -5.97 3.97 8.02
C THR A 86 -5.73 4.64 9.37
N SER A 87 -4.79 4.14 10.19
CA SER A 87 -4.42 4.72 11.48
C SER A 87 -2.93 4.55 11.77
N SER A 88 -2.48 4.71 13.02
CA SER A 88 -1.08 4.42 13.36
C SER A 88 -0.82 2.92 13.24
N SER A 89 0.33 2.53 12.65
CA SER A 89 0.73 1.12 12.53
C SER A 89 0.95 0.39 13.86
N LYS A 90 0.86 1.10 14.98
CA LYS A 90 0.91 0.56 16.34
C LYS A 90 -0.48 0.14 16.86
N HIS A 91 -1.58 0.57 16.22
CA HIS A 91 -2.93 0.18 16.60
C HIS A 91 -3.32 -1.12 15.90
N ASP A 92 -3.94 -2.02 16.65
CA ASP A 92 -4.42 -3.31 16.13
C ASP A 92 -5.53 -3.14 15.08
N THR A 93 -6.25 -2.02 15.11
CA THR A 93 -7.30 -1.70 14.13
C THR A 93 -6.76 -1.04 12.85
N CYS A 94 -5.45 -0.81 12.76
CA CYS A 94 -4.83 -0.25 11.57
C CYS A 94 -4.98 -1.22 10.40
N CYS A 95 -5.62 -0.73 9.34
CA CYS A 95 -5.71 -1.41 8.06
C CYS A 95 -4.79 -0.70 7.07
N TRP A 96 -4.19 -1.48 6.19
CA TRP A 96 -3.37 -1.00 5.09
C TRP A 96 -4.16 -1.23 3.80
N ILE A 97 -4.49 -0.17 3.10
CA ILE A 97 -5.30 -0.21 1.89
C ILE A 97 -4.39 0.02 0.69
N PHE A 98 -4.51 -0.85 -0.30
CA PHE A 98 -3.72 -0.81 -1.51
C PHE A 98 -4.39 0.08 -2.56
N ASN A 99 -3.62 0.53 -3.54
CA ASN A 99 -4.02 1.52 -4.56
C ASN A 99 -4.97 0.99 -5.64
N HIS A 100 -6.02 0.29 -5.23
CA HIS A 100 -7.14 -0.08 -6.09
C HIS A 100 -8.23 0.99 -6.02
N PHE A 101 -9.01 1.09 -7.09
CA PHE A 101 -10.26 1.85 -7.05
C PHE A 101 -11.23 1.19 -6.06
N PHE A 102 -11.91 1.99 -5.26
CA PHE A 102 -13.00 1.57 -4.38
C PHE A 102 -14.02 2.69 -4.22
N THR A 103 -15.27 2.32 -3.97
CA THR A 103 -16.29 3.23 -3.46
C THR A 103 -16.33 3.16 -1.94
N THR A 104 -16.82 4.21 -1.30
CA THR A 104 -16.86 4.33 0.16
C THR A 104 -18.29 4.51 0.64
N LYS A 105 -18.60 3.92 1.80
CA LYS A 105 -19.86 4.12 2.53
C LYS A 105 -19.54 4.34 4.01
N GLU A 106 -20.01 5.45 4.57
CA GLU A 106 -19.91 5.69 6.00
C GLU A 106 -20.88 4.74 6.73
N ILE A 107 -20.35 3.90 7.64
CA ILE A 107 -21.16 3.08 8.54
C ILE A 107 -21.48 3.89 9.79
N ASP A 108 -20.45 4.54 10.36
CA ASP A 108 -20.56 5.47 11.47
C ASP A 108 -19.39 6.48 11.44
N LYS A 109 -19.37 7.43 12.38
CA LYS A 109 -18.36 8.51 12.46
C LYS A 109 -16.89 8.04 12.48
N LYS A 110 -16.63 6.79 12.87
CA LYS A 110 -15.30 6.18 13.03
C LYS A 110 -15.11 4.93 12.16
N THR A 111 -16.10 4.53 11.37
CA THR A 111 -16.09 3.29 10.59
C THR A 111 -16.55 3.52 9.16
N THR A 112 -15.77 3.03 8.20
CA THR A 112 -16.05 3.16 6.77
C THR A 112 -16.01 1.79 6.11
N GLU A 113 -16.95 1.52 5.21
CA GLU A 113 -16.92 0.38 4.29
C GLU A 113 -16.29 0.83 2.96
N LEU A 114 -15.34 0.03 2.46
CA LEU A 114 -14.74 0.15 1.14
C LEU A 114 -15.29 -0.99 0.27
N THR A 115 -15.86 -0.67 -0.88
CA THR A 115 -16.32 -1.66 -1.86
C THR A 115 -15.46 -1.58 -3.11
N PHE A 116 -14.77 -2.69 -3.44
CA PHE A 116 -13.93 -2.81 -4.62
C PHE A 116 -14.76 -3.29 -5.84
N PRO A 117 -14.29 -3.11 -7.10
CA PRO A 117 -15.03 -3.47 -8.32
C PRO A 117 -15.51 -4.92 -8.42
N THR A 118 -14.95 -5.83 -7.63
CA THR A 118 -15.34 -7.25 -7.54
C THR A 118 -16.39 -7.51 -6.45
N ASP A 119 -17.09 -6.48 -5.99
CA ASP A 119 -18.00 -6.50 -4.82
C ASP A 119 -17.35 -6.97 -3.51
N ILE A 120 -16.02 -7.07 -3.48
CA ILE A 120 -15.27 -7.34 -2.26
C ILE A 120 -15.41 -6.13 -1.34
N LYS A 121 -15.85 -6.37 -0.12
CA LYS A 121 -16.06 -5.35 0.90
C LYS A 121 -15.03 -5.46 2.01
N VAL A 122 -14.48 -4.31 2.41
CA VAL A 122 -13.57 -4.19 3.54
C VAL A 122 -14.07 -3.09 4.47
N VAL A 123 -14.39 -3.45 5.71
CA VAL A 123 -14.77 -2.50 6.76
C VAL A 123 -13.54 -2.11 7.56
N VAL A 124 -13.32 -0.80 7.73
CA VAL A 124 -12.15 -0.26 8.43
C VAL A 124 -12.56 0.70 9.54
N ALA A 125 -11.83 0.64 10.65
CA ALA A 125 -11.99 1.56 11.78
C ALA A 125 -11.30 2.91 11.52
N ALA A 126 -11.78 3.63 10.52
CA ALA A 126 -11.43 5.01 10.25
C ALA A 126 -12.64 5.75 9.66
N SER A 127 -12.72 7.06 9.91
CA SER A 127 -13.76 7.91 9.33
C SER A 127 -13.57 8.08 7.83
N LEU A 128 -14.66 8.38 7.13
CA LEU A 128 -14.68 8.63 5.69
C LEU A 128 -13.64 9.68 5.29
N HIS A 129 -13.53 10.76 6.07
CA HIS A 129 -12.53 11.82 5.88
C HIS A 129 -11.09 11.29 5.91
N ILE A 130 -10.75 10.43 6.89
CA ILE A 130 -9.41 9.86 7.00
C ILE A 130 -9.09 8.99 5.78
N ILE A 131 -10.07 8.20 5.31
CA ILE A 131 -9.90 7.35 4.13
C ILE A 131 -9.60 8.19 2.90
N HIS A 132 -10.42 9.20 2.59
CA HIS A 132 -10.17 10.07 1.43
C HIS A 132 -8.85 10.82 1.54
N GLN A 133 -8.50 11.32 2.74
CA GLN A 133 -7.23 12.01 2.95
C GLN A 133 -6.03 11.10 2.69
N GLN A 134 -6.03 9.87 3.21
CA GLN A 134 -4.92 8.93 3.02
C GLN A 134 -4.86 8.39 1.59
N ASN A 135 -6.02 8.18 0.96
CA ASN A 135 -6.09 7.79 -0.46
C ASN A 135 -5.53 8.89 -1.36
N GLY A 136 -5.92 10.15 -1.13
CA GLY A 136 -5.40 11.30 -1.88
C GLY A 136 -3.88 11.42 -1.76
N ARG A 137 -3.33 11.29 -0.54
CA ARG A 137 -1.88 11.27 -0.32
C ARG A 137 -1.17 10.14 -1.07
N LEU A 138 -1.75 8.95 -1.09
CA LEU A 138 -1.17 7.83 -1.82
C LEU A 138 -1.16 8.09 -3.32
N HIS A 139 -2.24 8.61 -3.88
CA HIS A 139 -2.30 8.95 -5.31
C HIS A 139 -1.34 10.08 -5.68
N THR A 140 -1.13 11.09 -4.82
CA THR A 140 -0.06 12.09 -5.03
C THR A 140 1.31 11.43 -5.13
N LEU A 141 1.61 10.47 -4.24
CA LEU A 141 2.87 9.75 -4.25
C LEU A 141 3.04 8.88 -5.51
N LEU A 142 1.98 8.18 -5.93
CA LEU A 142 2.00 7.37 -7.15
C LEU A 142 2.20 8.23 -8.39
N SER A 143 1.49 9.35 -8.52
CA SER A 143 1.65 10.28 -9.64
C SER A 143 3.08 10.81 -9.74
N HIS A 144 3.70 11.17 -8.61
CA HIS A 144 5.11 11.57 -8.58
C HIS A 144 6.02 10.43 -9.04
N SER A 145 5.80 9.21 -8.55
CA SER A 145 6.60 8.04 -8.96
C SER A 145 6.49 7.76 -10.46
N TYR A 146 5.28 7.83 -11.03
CA TYR A 146 5.07 7.62 -12.46
C TYR A 146 5.77 8.70 -13.30
N GLN A 147 5.74 9.96 -12.86
CA GLN A 147 6.42 11.05 -13.55
C GLN A 147 7.93 10.85 -13.57
N THR A 148 8.53 10.55 -12.41
CA THR A 148 9.98 10.27 -12.31
C THR A 148 10.38 9.06 -13.15
N GLN A 149 9.56 8.00 -13.19
CA GLN A 149 9.84 6.85 -14.05
C GLN A 149 9.82 7.22 -15.53
N LYS A 150 8.82 7.98 -16.00
CA LYS A 150 8.75 8.44 -17.39
C LYS A 150 9.97 9.25 -17.79
N GLU A 151 10.43 10.15 -16.92
CA GLU A 151 11.65 10.95 -17.15
C GLU A 151 12.87 10.03 -17.29
N LEU A 152 13.08 9.08 -16.39
CA LEU A 152 14.19 8.13 -16.48
C LEU A 152 14.16 7.28 -17.75
N TYR A 153 12.99 6.81 -18.17
CA TYR A 153 12.83 6.08 -19.43
C TYR A 153 13.16 6.95 -20.65
N PHE A 154 12.73 8.21 -20.64
CA PHE A 154 13.02 9.15 -21.72
C PHE A 154 14.51 9.45 -21.84
N GLU A 155 15.19 9.71 -20.72
CA GLU A 155 16.65 9.92 -20.69
C GLU A 155 17.43 8.70 -21.20
N GLN A 156 17.03 7.49 -20.79
CA GLN A 156 17.61 6.24 -21.29
C GLN A 156 17.39 6.06 -22.79
N PHE A 157 16.21 6.40 -23.29
CA PHE A 157 15.90 6.34 -24.72
C PHE A 157 16.78 7.30 -25.53
N LEU A 158 16.93 8.55 -25.08
CA LEU A 158 17.83 9.53 -25.71
C LEU A 158 19.27 9.02 -25.74
N PHE A 159 19.80 8.57 -24.60
CA PHE A 159 21.16 8.07 -24.49
C PHE A 159 21.45 6.86 -25.41
N ASN A 160 20.50 5.93 -25.50
CA ASN A 160 20.64 4.76 -26.38
C ASN A 160 20.62 5.14 -27.86
N ASN A 161 19.78 6.10 -28.26
CA ASN A 161 19.72 6.57 -29.64
C ASN A 161 20.96 7.38 -30.03
N GLU A 162 21.54 8.17 -29.13
CA GLU A 162 22.81 8.86 -29.38
C GLU A 162 23.98 7.89 -29.61
N ARG A 163 23.97 6.72 -28.94
CA ARG A 163 24.97 5.67 -29.15
C ARG A 163 24.81 4.90 -30.46
N LEU A 164 23.60 4.77 -30.97
CA LEU A 164 23.33 4.09 -32.25
C LEU A 164 23.69 4.96 -33.47
N ASN A 165 23.78 6.28 -33.28
CA ASN A 165 24.13 7.25 -34.32
C ASN A 165 25.62 7.65 -34.33
N ARG A 166 26.47 6.93 -33.58
CA ARG A 166 27.94 7.04 -33.61
C ARG A 166 28.55 5.73 -34.10
#